data_AF-A0A7Y9KHF8-F1
#
_entry.id   AF-A0A7Y9KHF8-F1
#
_cell.length_a   1.000
_cell.length_b   1.000
_cell.length_c   1.000
_cell.angle_alpha   90.00
_cell.angle_beta   90.00
_cell.angle_gamma   90.00
#
_symmetry.space_group_name_H-M   'P 1'
#
loop_
_entity.id
_entity.type
_entity.pdbx_description
1 polymer ?
#
loop_
_entity_poly.entity_id
_entity_poly.type
_entity_poly.pdbx_seq_one_letter_code
_entity_poly.pdbx_strand_id
1 'polypeptide(L)'
;MTGDPGSIGWGAAGAAPSDADRRRLAATFELMSAVVLEGTDVPGMLALVAAHARELAHVPLAFVALPGEDGNTLRVEVADGPGGDRIRGLTVRRGRSMLGRAFTSRRAVSARIAADQTLTGLPAGPILILPLETGEATRGVLAVLGRVGAEPFGPATARQMLLFSDMAARLIEVAGARHPGASPGVAESTLRPQSSG
;
A
#
# COMPACT_ATOMS: atom_id res chain seq x y z
N MET A 1 -20.86 13.16 60.19
CA MET A 1 -20.44 11.93 59.48
C MET A 1 -21.64 11.40 58.72
N THR A 2 -21.68 11.12 57.43
CA THR A 2 -20.81 11.38 56.26
C THR A 2 -21.68 10.92 55.07
N GLY A 3 -21.70 11.64 53.94
CA GLY A 3 -22.32 11.12 52.72
C GLY A 3 -22.77 12.19 51.74
N ASP A 4 -21.81 12.79 51.05
CA ASP A 4 -22.04 13.59 49.84
C ASP A 4 -22.31 12.62 48.66
N PRO A 5 -23.45 12.70 47.93
CA PRO A 5 -23.65 11.88 46.75
C PRO A 5 -22.78 12.41 45.60
N GLY A 6 -21.73 11.63 45.32
CA GLY A 6 -20.71 11.91 44.31
C GLY A 6 -21.25 12.48 43.01
N SER A 7 -20.79 13.69 42.70
CA SER A 7 -20.79 14.23 41.35
C SER A 7 -19.91 13.34 40.47
N ILE A 8 -20.54 12.51 39.65
CA ILE A 8 -19.84 11.80 38.58
C ILE A 8 -19.59 12.84 37.48
N GLY A 9 -18.51 13.60 37.64
CA GLY A 9 -17.99 14.44 36.58
C GLY A 9 -17.57 13.53 35.42
N TRP A 10 -18.34 13.51 34.34
CA TRP A 10 -17.86 13.02 33.05
C TRP A 10 -16.69 13.92 32.63
N GLY A 11 -15.49 13.48 32.99
CA GLY A 11 -14.24 14.09 32.62
C GLY A 11 -13.96 13.91 31.13
N ALA A 12 -13.63 15.03 30.51
CA ALA A 12 -13.00 15.22 29.20
C ALA A 12 -13.85 14.87 27.97
N ALA A 13 -14.36 15.96 27.37
CA ALA A 13 -14.69 16.11 25.97
C ALA A 13 -13.88 15.17 25.06
N GLY A 14 -14.58 14.42 24.20
CA GLY A 14 -13.95 13.71 23.11
C GLY A 14 -13.07 14.69 22.33
N ALA A 15 -11.75 14.49 22.40
CA ALA A 15 -10.81 15.31 21.64
C ALA A 15 -11.25 15.28 20.18
N ALA A 16 -11.44 16.47 19.59
CA ALA A 16 -11.79 16.57 18.18
C ALA A 16 -10.78 15.73 17.38
N PRO A 17 -11.24 14.87 16.45
CA PRO A 17 -10.34 13.98 15.71
C PRO A 17 -9.20 14.79 15.11
N SER A 18 -7.97 14.28 15.22
CA SER A 18 -6.81 15.02 14.70
C SER A 18 -6.94 15.20 13.18
N ASP A 19 -6.25 16.19 12.59
CA ASP A 19 -6.25 16.36 11.13
C ASP A 19 -5.67 15.13 10.41
N ALA A 20 -4.82 14.36 11.08
CA ALA A 20 -4.35 13.07 10.60
C ALA A 20 -5.49 12.04 10.56
N ASP A 21 -6.28 11.95 11.63
CA ASP A 21 -7.44 11.04 11.70
C ASP A 21 -8.52 11.42 10.67
N ARG A 22 -8.82 12.71 10.52
CA ARG A 22 -9.78 13.21 9.51
C ARG A 22 -9.35 12.85 8.10
N ARG A 23 -8.07 13.08 7.75
CA ARG A 23 -7.55 12.74 6.42
C ARG A 23 -7.54 11.24 6.16
N ARG A 24 -7.20 10.43 7.17
CA ARG A 24 -7.29 8.97 7.06
C ARG A 24 -8.73 8.55 6.79
N LEU A 25 -9.70 9.13 7.50
CA LEU A 25 -11.11 8.81 7.33
C LEU A 25 -11.67 9.27 5.98
N ALA A 26 -11.26 10.44 5.49
CA ALA A 26 -11.62 10.92 4.16
C ALA A 26 -11.08 9.98 3.07
N ALA A 27 -9.79 9.66 3.10
CA ALA A 27 -9.18 8.70 2.18
C ALA A 27 -9.85 7.31 2.25
N THR A 28 -10.21 6.86 3.45
CA THR A 28 -11.00 5.64 3.66
C THR A 28 -12.33 5.69 2.92
N PHE A 29 -13.07 6.79 3.09
CA PHE A 29 -14.40 6.95 2.49
C PHE A 29 -14.33 7.03 0.97
N GLU A 30 -13.35 7.75 0.43
CA GLU A 30 -13.12 7.86 -1.02
C GLU A 30 -12.78 6.51 -1.64
N LEU A 31 -11.88 5.73 -1.03
CA LEU A 31 -11.58 4.37 -1.49
C LEU A 31 -12.79 3.42 -1.40
N MET A 32 -13.56 3.51 -0.32
CA MET A 32 -14.80 2.74 -0.16
C MET A 32 -15.82 3.12 -1.25
N SER A 33 -15.98 4.41 -1.55
CA SER A 33 -16.86 4.91 -2.61
C SER A 33 -16.44 4.35 -3.97
N ALA A 34 -15.16 4.47 -4.31
CA ALA A 34 -14.59 3.99 -5.56
C ALA A 34 -14.87 2.48 -5.75
N VAL A 35 -14.57 1.65 -4.74
CA VAL A 35 -14.82 0.21 -4.88
C VAL A 35 -16.30 -0.13 -4.86
N VAL A 36 -17.08 0.40 -3.91
CA VAL A 36 -18.47 -0.04 -3.67
C VAL A 36 -19.42 0.55 -4.68
N LEU A 37 -19.34 1.85 -4.94
CA LEU A 37 -20.32 2.60 -5.75
C LEU A 37 -19.88 2.68 -7.21
N GLU A 38 -18.60 2.93 -7.47
CA GLU A 38 -18.08 3.14 -8.83
C GLU A 38 -17.63 1.84 -9.49
N GLY A 39 -17.46 0.77 -8.71
CA GLY A 39 -17.03 -0.54 -9.22
C GLY A 39 -15.61 -0.49 -9.78
N THR A 40 -14.71 0.28 -9.17
CA THR A 40 -13.32 0.39 -9.61
C THR A 40 -12.65 -0.98 -9.71
N ASP A 41 -11.95 -1.22 -10.81
CA ASP A 41 -11.17 -2.43 -11.05
C ASP A 41 -9.87 -2.45 -10.23
N VAL A 42 -9.14 -3.57 -10.26
CA VAL A 42 -7.91 -3.72 -9.47
C VAL A 42 -6.85 -2.67 -9.86
N PRO A 43 -6.52 -2.44 -11.15
CA PRO A 43 -5.57 -1.40 -11.54
C PRO A 43 -5.95 0.00 -11.04
N GLY A 44 -7.22 0.40 -11.18
CA GLY A 44 -7.70 1.69 -10.70
C GLY A 44 -7.61 1.80 -9.18
N MET A 45 -7.99 0.75 -8.45
CA MET A 45 -7.92 0.72 -6.99
C MET A 45 -6.47 0.82 -6.48
N LEU A 46 -5.53 0.11 -7.13
CA LEU A 46 -4.10 0.24 -6.80
C LEU A 46 -3.60 1.68 -6.97
N ALA A 47 -4.01 2.36 -8.06
CA ALA A 47 -3.62 3.74 -8.33
C ALA A 47 -4.18 4.71 -7.26
N LEU A 48 -5.46 4.56 -6.89
CA LEU A 48 -6.08 5.36 -5.81
C LEU A 48 -5.40 5.14 -4.46
N VAL A 49 -5.06 3.89 -4.13
CA VAL A 49 -4.33 3.56 -2.90
C VAL A 49 -2.96 4.25 -2.86
N ALA A 50 -2.21 4.23 -3.97
CA ALA A 50 -0.92 4.92 -4.05
C ALA A 50 -1.09 6.45 -3.89
N ALA A 51 -2.08 7.05 -4.57
CA ALA A 51 -2.34 8.48 -4.50
C ALA A 51 -2.69 8.95 -3.08
N HIS A 52 -3.65 8.30 -2.43
CA HIS A 52 -4.03 8.66 -1.06
C HIS A 52 -2.93 8.35 -0.05
N ALA A 53 -2.15 7.27 -0.24
CA ALA A 53 -1.00 7.00 0.61
C ALA A 53 0.02 8.15 0.57
N ARG A 54 0.28 8.69 -0.63
CA ARG A 54 1.17 9.84 -0.82
C ARG A 54 0.67 11.07 -0.07
N GLU A 55 -0.60 11.39 -0.22
CA GLU A 55 -1.27 12.52 0.43
C GLU A 55 -1.29 12.38 1.96
N LEU A 56 -1.69 11.20 2.44
CA LEU A 56 -1.80 10.91 3.87
C LEU A 56 -0.45 11.00 4.57
N ALA A 57 0.60 10.45 3.95
CA ALA A 57 1.96 10.47 4.48
C ALA A 57 2.72 11.78 4.20
N HIS A 58 2.14 12.72 3.43
CA HIS A 58 2.76 13.99 3.06
C HIS A 58 4.12 13.83 2.36
N VAL A 59 4.22 12.83 1.50
CA VAL A 59 5.47 12.45 0.86
C VAL A 59 5.47 12.78 -0.63
N PRO A 60 6.64 12.90 -1.27
CA PRO A 60 6.69 13.11 -2.71
C PRO A 60 6.24 11.89 -3.52
N LEU A 61 6.47 10.67 -3.04
CA LEU A 61 6.29 9.46 -3.84
C LEU A 61 5.68 8.32 -3.02
N ALA A 62 4.70 7.62 -3.61
CA ALA A 62 4.18 6.37 -3.10
C ALA A 62 4.02 5.35 -4.24
N PHE A 63 4.13 4.06 -3.94
CA PHE A 63 3.96 3.02 -4.95
C PHE A 63 3.46 1.71 -4.34
N VAL A 64 2.84 0.87 -5.17
CA VAL A 64 2.42 -0.48 -4.80
C VAL A 64 3.20 -1.49 -5.63
N ALA A 65 3.76 -2.49 -4.93
CA ALA A 65 4.41 -3.62 -5.57
C ALA A 65 3.67 -4.93 -5.25
N LEU A 66 3.42 -5.73 -6.28
CA LEU A 66 2.73 -7.01 -6.18
C LEU A 66 3.71 -8.16 -6.49
N PRO A 67 3.44 -9.39 -6.01
CA PRO A 67 4.17 -10.58 -6.45
C PRO A 67 4.19 -10.71 -7.97
N GLY A 68 5.38 -10.91 -8.53
CA GLY A 68 5.51 -11.29 -9.94
C GLY A 68 5.04 -12.72 -10.19
N GLU A 69 4.89 -13.08 -11.46
CA GLU A 69 4.43 -14.42 -11.88
C GLU A 69 5.33 -15.55 -11.37
N ASP A 70 6.62 -15.27 -11.17
CA ASP A 70 7.60 -16.23 -10.64
C ASP A 70 7.46 -16.49 -9.13
N GLY A 71 6.63 -15.72 -8.42
CA GLY A 71 6.41 -15.79 -6.97
C GLY A 71 7.64 -15.44 -6.10
N ASN A 72 8.78 -15.16 -6.71
CA ASN A 72 10.05 -14.87 -6.02
C ASN A 72 10.48 -13.41 -6.18
N THR A 73 9.73 -12.64 -6.97
CA THR A 73 9.93 -11.22 -7.18
C THR A 73 8.71 -10.40 -6.74
N LEU A 74 8.96 -9.11 -6.51
CA LEU A 74 7.93 -8.10 -6.38
C LEU A 74 8.12 -7.09 -7.52
N ARG A 75 7.06 -6.79 -8.26
CA ARG A 75 7.05 -5.81 -9.36
C ARG A 75 6.22 -4.60 -8.95
N VAL A 76 6.73 -3.41 -9.22
CA VAL A 76 6.00 -2.16 -9.00
C VAL A 76 4.91 -2.02 -10.07
N GLU A 77 3.64 -2.12 -9.68
CA GLU A 77 2.51 -2.05 -10.62
C GLU A 77 2.06 -0.61 -10.88
N VAL A 78 2.03 0.19 -9.82
CA VAL A 78 1.63 1.59 -9.84
C VAL A 78 2.56 2.41 -8.96
N ALA A 79 2.78 3.66 -9.35
CA ALA A 79 3.49 4.66 -8.58
C ALA A 79 2.83 6.01 -8.79
N ASP A 80 2.67 6.77 -7.70
CA ASP A 80 2.11 8.12 -7.71
C ASP A 80 3.12 9.12 -7.14
N GLY A 81 3.33 10.22 -7.87
CA GLY A 81 4.30 11.27 -7.53
C GLY A 81 5.53 11.35 -8.45
N PRO A 82 6.41 12.35 -8.26
CA PRO A 82 7.53 12.61 -9.15
C PRO A 82 8.49 11.42 -9.24
N GLY A 83 8.82 11.02 -10.47
CA GLY A 83 9.69 9.87 -10.73
C GLY A 83 8.98 8.51 -10.70
N GLY A 84 7.65 8.46 -10.49
CA GLY A 84 6.85 7.24 -10.51
C GLY A 84 7.00 6.43 -11.80
N ASP A 85 7.03 7.10 -12.96
CA ASP A 85 7.19 6.43 -14.26
C ASP A 85 8.51 5.67 -14.41
N ARG A 86 9.56 6.09 -13.69
CA ARG A 86 10.88 5.44 -13.74
C ARG A 86 10.92 4.15 -12.93
N ILE A 87 10.03 4.03 -11.94
CA ILE A 87 10.01 2.88 -11.04
C ILE A 87 8.90 1.89 -11.37
N ARG A 88 7.87 2.32 -12.10
CA ARG A 88 6.81 1.44 -12.58
C ARG A 88 7.40 0.34 -13.47
N GLY A 89 7.02 -0.90 -13.22
CA GLY A 89 7.55 -2.08 -13.90
C GLY A 89 8.90 -2.58 -13.37
N LEU A 90 9.56 -1.86 -12.45
CA LEU A 90 10.77 -2.38 -11.82
C LEU A 90 10.45 -3.59 -10.94
N THR A 91 11.34 -4.57 -11.00
CA THR A 91 11.20 -5.85 -10.31
C THR A 91 12.35 -6.05 -9.33
N VAL A 92 12.03 -6.60 -8.15
CA VAL A 92 12.99 -6.78 -7.06
C VAL A 92 12.89 -8.20 -6.53
N ARG A 93 14.02 -8.78 -6.10
CA ARG A 93 13.99 -10.11 -5.48
C ARG A 93 13.36 -10.04 -4.09
N ARG A 94 12.35 -10.89 -3.84
CA ARG A 94 11.64 -10.95 -2.55
C ARG A 94 12.59 -11.33 -1.41
N GLY A 95 13.48 -12.31 -1.62
CA GLY A 95 14.43 -12.74 -0.59
C GLY A 95 15.58 -11.77 -0.27
N ARG A 96 15.77 -10.69 -1.04
CA ARG A 96 16.95 -9.80 -0.94
C ARG A 96 16.64 -8.30 -0.92
N SER A 97 15.36 -7.93 -0.79
CA SER A 97 14.93 -6.53 -0.81
C SER A 97 14.18 -6.16 0.46
N MET A 98 14.18 -4.86 0.80
CA MET A 98 13.37 -4.34 1.91
C MET A 98 11.86 -4.53 1.66
N LEU A 99 11.43 -4.41 0.39
CA LEU A 99 10.06 -4.71 -0.03
C LEU A 99 9.69 -6.16 0.29
N GLY A 100 10.57 -7.10 -0.07
CA GLY A 100 10.35 -8.51 0.21
C GLY A 100 10.45 -8.89 1.69
N ARG A 101 11.23 -8.15 2.49
CA ARG A 101 11.23 -8.28 3.96
C ARG A 101 9.88 -7.89 4.54
N ALA A 102 9.31 -6.74 4.16
CA ALA A 102 7.98 -6.31 4.63
C ALA A 102 6.90 -7.31 4.19
N PHE A 103 6.96 -7.75 2.93
CA PHE A 103 6.04 -8.76 2.38
C PHE A 103 6.07 -10.08 3.18
N THR A 104 7.26 -10.62 3.43
CA THR A 104 7.42 -11.94 4.06
C THR A 104 7.15 -11.90 5.56
N SER A 105 7.59 -10.82 6.23
CA SER A 105 7.45 -10.70 7.68
C SER A 105 6.06 -10.25 8.12
N ARG A 106 5.21 -9.80 7.18
CA ARG A 106 3.89 -9.20 7.47
C ARG A 106 3.97 -8.06 8.48
N ARG A 107 5.05 -7.29 8.42
CA ARG A 107 5.32 -6.18 9.31
C ARG A 107 5.79 -4.98 8.52
N ALA A 108 5.41 -3.80 9.02
CA ALA A 108 5.92 -2.55 8.49
C ALA A 108 7.45 -2.50 8.64
N VAL A 109 8.14 -2.05 7.60
CA VAL A 109 9.58 -1.83 7.59
C VAL A 109 9.83 -0.35 7.34
N SER A 110 10.44 0.32 8.31
CA SER A 110 10.97 1.68 8.15
C SER A 110 12.47 1.59 7.89
N ALA A 111 12.95 2.30 6.87
CA ALA A 111 14.35 2.30 6.47
C ALA A 111 14.75 3.64 5.85
N ARG A 112 16.04 3.76 5.51
CA ARG A 112 16.57 4.86 4.71
C ARG A 112 17.16 4.29 3.43
N ILE A 113 16.70 4.78 2.29
CA ILE A 113 17.34 4.54 0.99
C ILE A 113 18.61 5.38 0.99
N ALA A 114 19.76 4.72 1.03
CA ALA A 114 21.06 5.36 0.85
C ALA A 114 21.27 5.67 -0.64
N ALA A 115 22.06 6.70 -0.97
CA ALA A 115 22.30 7.08 -2.36
C ALA A 115 23.06 6.00 -3.17
N ASP A 116 23.75 5.08 -2.50
CA ASP A 116 24.60 4.03 -3.11
C ASP A 116 23.95 2.64 -3.16
N GLN A 117 22.83 2.48 -2.46
CA GLN A 117 22.17 1.20 -2.29
C GLN A 117 20.72 1.35 -2.68
N THR A 118 20.13 0.21 -3.02
CA THR A 118 18.70 -0.01 -3.18
C THR A 118 18.18 0.38 -4.55
N LEU A 119 17.56 -0.59 -5.22
CA LEU A 119 16.50 -0.33 -6.20
C LEU A 119 16.87 0.79 -7.19
N THR A 120 17.92 0.56 -8.00
CA THR A 120 18.44 1.44 -9.06
C THR A 120 17.31 2.25 -9.73
N GLY A 121 17.03 3.45 -9.22
CA GLY A 121 15.87 4.24 -9.65
C GLY A 121 15.13 5.05 -8.57
N LEU A 122 15.17 4.65 -7.28
CA LEU A 122 14.51 5.41 -6.21
C LEU A 122 15.39 6.55 -5.67
N PRO A 123 14.84 7.75 -5.40
CA PRO A 123 15.60 8.81 -4.76
C PRO A 123 15.96 8.47 -3.31
N ALA A 124 17.12 8.91 -2.85
CA ALA A 124 17.56 8.73 -1.47
C ALA A 124 16.56 9.39 -0.49
N GLY A 125 16.26 8.73 0.64
CA GLY A 125 15.26 9.25 1.58
C GLY A 125 14.71 8.21 2.55
N PRO A 126 13.94 8.63 3.57
CA PRO A 126 13.25 7.71 4.45
C PRO A 126 12.13 6.99 3.68
N ILE A 127 12.05 5.67 3.82
CA ILE A 127 10.99 4.84 3.23
C ILE A 127 10.25 4.09 4.33
N LEU A 128 8.93 4.08 4.25
CA LEU A 128 8.07 3.21 5.05
C LEU A 128 7.37 2.23 4.10
N ILE A 129 7.56 0.94 4.35
CA ILE A 129 7.02 -0.16 3.56
C ILE A 129 6.01 -0.90 4.43
N LEU A 130 4.81 -1.10 3.90
CA LEU A 130 3.65 -1.62 4.61
C LEU A 130 3.14 -2.84 3.85
N PRO A 131 2.93 -3.98 4.52
CA PRO A 131 2.30 -5.13 3.88
C PRO A 131 0.84 -4.79 3.52
N LEU A 132 0.41 -5.18 2.34
CA LEU A 132 -1.02 -5.25 1.99
C LEU A 132 -1.51 -6.64 2.39
N GLU A 133 -1.87 -6.78 3.66
CA GLU A 133 -2.31 -8.04 4.25
C GLU A 133 -3.83 -8.15 4.24
N THR A 134 -4.34 -9.19 3.60
CA THR A 134 -5.66 -9.74 3.90
C THR A 134 -5.42 -10.87 4.89
N GLY A 135 -6.31 -11.12 5.87
CA GLY A 135 -6.03 -12.02 7.00
C GLY A 135 -5.55 -13.44 6.62
N GLU A 136 -5.67 -13.82 5.35
CA GLU A 136 -5.18 -15.06 4.75
C GLU A 136 -3.76 -14.95 4.20
N ALA A 137 -3.42 -13.84 3.52
CA ALA A 137 -2.16 -13.67 2.82
C ALA A 137 -1.77 -12.20 2.61
N THR A 138 -0.46 -11.96 2.51
CA THR A 138 0.08 -10.71 2.01
C THR A 138 -0.03 -10.68 0.49
N ARG A 139 -0.86 -9.78 -0.04
CA ARG A 139 -1.13 -9.65 -1.48
C ARG A 139 -0.13 -8.74 -2.19
N GLY A 140 0.59 -7.91 -1.44
CA GLY A 140 1.58 -6.98 -1.97
C GLY A 140 2.17 -6.11 -0.88
N VAL A 141 2.84 -5.03 -1.27
CA VAL A 141 3.34 -3.99 -0.36
C VAL A 141 3.02 -2.61 -0.89
N LEU A 142 2.66 -1.70 0.02
CA LEU A 142 2.56 -0.27 -0.20
C LEU A 142 3.81 0.39 0.36
N ALA A 143 4.46 1.25 -0.41
CA ALA A 143 5.63 2.00 0.03
C ALA A 143 5.41 3.50 -0.12
N VAL A 144 5.80 4.27 0.90
CA VAL A 144 5.82 5.74 0.89
C VAL A 144 7.25 6.22 1.12
N LEU A 145 7.70 7.16 0.29
CA LEU A 145 9.08 7.62 0.25
C LEU A 145 9.16 9.12 0.50
N GLY A 146 9.75 9.50 1.63
CA GLY A 146 9.98 10.89 2.00
C GLY A 146 11.07 11.57 1.17
N ARG A 147 11.18 12.90 1.33
CA ARG A 147 12.19 13.70 0.62
C ARG A 147 13.60 13.34 1.08
N VAL A 148 14.58 13.60 0.22
CA VAL A 148 16.00 13.56 0.59
C VAL A 148 16.23 14.43 1.82
N GLY A 149 16.90 13.88 2.84
CA GLY A 149 17.21 14.59 4.08
C GLY A 149 16.05 14.71 5.08
N ALA A 150 14.84 14.22 4.76
CA ALA A 150 13.74 14.22 5.72
C ALA A 150 14.00 13.26 6.90
N GLU A 151 13.40 13.56 8.05
CA GLU A 151 13.40 12.67 9.20
C GLU A 151 12.69 11.34 8.89
N PRO A 152 13.10 10.21 9.52
CA PRO A 152 12.36 8.96 9.44
C PRO A 152 10.89 9.15 9.86
N PHE A 153 10.01 8.32 9.30
CA PHE A 153 8.60 8.31 9.67
C PHE A 153 8.43 8.02 11.16
N GLY A 154 7.80 8.94 11.88
CA GLY A 154 7.52 8.80 13.30
C GLY A 154 6.48 7.70 13.60
N PRO A 155 6.39 7.23 14.86
CA PRO A 155 5.47 6.14 15.24
C PRO A 155 4.00 6.42 14.94
N ALA A 156 3.56 7.67 15.06
CA ALA A 156 2.19 8.08 14.79
C ALA A 156 1.83 7.92 13.31
N THR A 157 2.66 8.45 12.41
CA THR A 157 2.50 8.30 10.95
C THR A 157 2.58 6.84 10.54
N ALA A 158 3.53 6.07 11.09
CA ALA A 158 3.65 4.65 10.79
C ALA A 158 2.39 3.86 11.17
N ARG A 159 1.82 4.13 12.36
CA ARG A 159 0.57 3.51 12.81
C ARG A 159 -0.61 3.89 11.91
N GLN A 160 -0.74 5.16 11.57
CA GLN A 160 -1.80 5.65 10.69
C GLN A 160 -1.74 5.00 9.31
N MET A 161 -0.54 4.89 8.75
CA MET A 161 -0.31 4.27 7.45
C MET A 161 -0.55 2.75 7.46
N LEU A 162 -0.25 2.08 8.57
CA LEU A 162 -0.56 0.65 8.73
C LEU A 162 -2.07 0.38 8.73
N LEU A 163 -2.84 1.20 9.46
CA LEU A 163 -4.31 1.10 9.44
C LEU A 163 -4.88 1.36 8.04
N PHE A 164 -4.26 2.27 7.29
CA PHE A 164 -4.63 2.52 5.90
C PHE A 164 -4.28 1.34 4.99
N SER A 165 -3.10 0.72 5.12
CA SER A 165 -2.71 -0.43 4.30
C SER A 165 -3.59 -1.66 4.54
N ASP A 166 -4.01 -1.90 5.79
CA ASP A 166 -4.89 -3.03 6.14
C ASP A 166 -6.25 -2.90 5.46
N MET A 167 -6.77 -1.67 5.37
CA MET A 167 -8.01 -1.38 4.67
C MET A 167 -7.83 -1.49 3.17
N ALA A 168 -6.80 -0.84 2.61
CA ALA A 168 -6.51 -0.87 1.19
C ALA A 168 -6.40 -2.31 0.66
N ALA A 169 -5.76 -3.21 1.41
CA ALA A 169 -5.66 -4.62 1.05
C ALA A 169 -7.04 -5.28 0.85
N ARG A 170 -8.00 -5.02 1.73
CA ARG A 170 -9.37 -5.54 1.60
C ARG A 170 -10.11 -4.93 0.42
N LEU A 171 -9.94 -3.64 0.16
CA LEU A 171 -10.63 -2.98 -0.96
C LEU A 171 -10.11 -3.45 -2.32
N ILE A 172 -8.80 -3.70 -2.42
CA ILE A 172 -8.19 -4.32 -3.60
C ILE A 172 -8.78 -5.74 -3.82
N GLU A 173 -8.93 -6.53 -2.75
CA GLU A 173 -9.53 -7.87 -2.84
C GLU A 173 -10.99 -7.82 -3.29
N VAL A 174 -11.77 -6.88 -2.76
CA VAL A 174 -13.17 -6.65 -3.18
C VAL A 174 -13.26 -6.19 -4.64
N ALA A 175 -12.34 -5.33 -5.10
CA ALA A 175 -12.26 -4.91 -6.50
C ALA A 175 -11.98 -6.09 -7.44
N GLY A 176 -11.09 -7.00 -7.03
CA GLY A 176 -10.74 -8.21 -7.76
C GLY A 176 -11.88 -9.24 -7.81
N ALA A 177 -12.59 -9.44 -6.69
CA ALA A 177 -13.72 -10.36 -6.63
C ALA A 177 -14.90 -9.93 -7.54
N ARG A 178 -15.04 -8.63 -7.80
CA ARG A 178 -16.04 -8.07 -8.72
C ARG A 178 -15.69 -8.26 -10.19
N HIS A 179 -14.41 -8.42 -10.50
CA HIS A 179 -13.92 -8.57 -11.88
C HIS A 179 -13.09 -9.85 -12.00
N PRO A 180 -13.71 -11.04 -11.86
CA PRO A 180 -13.03 -12.31 -12.07
C PRO A 180 -12.73 -12.48 -13.56
N GLY A 181 -11.68 -11.81 -14.06
CA GLY A 181 -11.45 -11.75 -15.51
C GLY A 181 -10.18 -11.07 -16.01
N ALA A 182 -9.26 -10.59 -15.17
CA ALA A 182 -7.97 -10.06 -15.62
C ALA A 182 -6.80 -10.96 -15.19
N SER A 183 -6.84 -12.22 -15.61
CA SER A 183 -5.60 -13.01 -15.74
C SER A 183 -4.87 -12.51 -17.00
N PRO A 184 -3.61 -12.05 -16.94
CA PRO A 184 -2.82 -11.87 -18.15
C PRO A 184 -2.58 -13.24 -18.80
N GLY A 185 -3.20 -13.42 -19.97
CA GLY A 185 -2.75 -14.32 -21.03
C GLY A 185 -2.61 -15.81 -20.71
N VAL A 186 -3.70 -16.56 -20.80
CA VAL A 186 -3.61 -17.89 -21.44
C VAL A 186 -3.36 -17.63 -22.92
N ALA A 187 -2.08 -17.57 -23.31
CA ALA A 187 -1.70 -17.65 -24.70
C ALA A 187 -2.07 -19.05 -25.19
N GLU A 188 -3.18 -19.11 -25.93
CA GLU A 188 -3.58 -20.25 -26.74
C GLU A 188 -2.46 -20.51 -27.76
N SER A 189 -1.54 -21.42 -27.41
CA SER A 189 -0.58 -21.97 -28.36
C SER A 189 -1.35 -22.85 -29.32
N THR A 190 -1.83 -22.23 -30.40
CA THR A 190 -2.19 -22.91 -31.63
C THR A 190 -0.95 -23.60 -32.17
N LEU A 191 -0.73 -24.85 -31.77
CA LEU A 191 0.17 -25.75 -32.48
C LEU A 191 -0.67 -26.63 -33.40
N ARG A 192 -0.82 -26.17 -34.66
CA ARG A 192 -1.07 -27.08 -35.78
C ARG A 192 0.16 -27.97 -35.97
N PRO A 193 0.00 -29.28 -36.17
CA PRO A 193 0.88 -30.03 -37.04
C PRO A 193 0.18 -30.28 -38.37
N GLN A 194 0.85 -29.89 -39.45
CA GLN A 194 0.55 -30.32 -40.81
C GLN A 194 1.14 -31.74 -41.01
N SER A 195 0.33 -32.62 -41.60
CA SER A 195 0.68 -33.72 -42.53
C SER A 195 1.73 -34.78 -42.15
N SER A 196 1.28 -36.05 -42.13
CA SER A 196 1.88 -37.13 -42.94
C SER A 196 0.93 -38.33 -43.01
N GLY A 197 0.61 -38.78 -44.24
CA GLY A 197 -0.28 -39.92 -44.53
C GLY A 197 -1.09 -39.70 -45.80
#